data_AF-A0A524F3I3-F1
#
_entry.id   AF-A0A524F3I3-F1
#
_cell.length_a   1.000
_cell.length_b   1.000
_cell.length_c   1.000
_cell.angle_alpha   90.00
_cell.angle_beta   90.00
_cell.angle_gamma   90.00
#
_symmetry.space_group_name_H-M   'P 1'
#
loop_
_entity.id
_entity.type
_entity.pdbx_description
1 polymer ?
#
loop_
_entity_poly.entity_id
_entity_poly.type
_entity_poly.pdbx_seq_one_letter_code
_entity_poly.pdbx_strand_id
1 'polypeptide(L)'
;MEDEIYWSRWRRPDNNLPQVIMYIKKLANGKWTIPEIAPFSGVVSDGGPVFNLKGDKLFFYSKRDCNRNEVPQNNIWYVERRGVNWSDPVKITSTINTDQLQAGPYLAENNNLYFINYRELSPGKMALARTEYVDGTYTTP
;
A
#
# COMPACT_ATOMS: atom_id res chain seq x y z
N MET A 1 -1.30 -5.38 21.26
CA MET A 1 -1.33 -5.28 19.79
C MET A 1 -2.36 -6.31 19.35
N GLU A 2 -3.40 -5.92 18.63
CA GLU A 2 -4.38 -6.89 18.11
C GLU A 2 -3.70 -7.67 16.97
N ASP A 3 -3.80 -9.00 16.99
CA ASP A 3 -3.27 -9.83 15.90
C ASP A 3 -4.16 -9.60 14.67
N GLU A 4 -3.65 -8.90 13.67
CA GLU A 4 -4.35 -8.59 12.42
C GLU A 4 -3.54 -9.10 11.22
N ILE A 5 -4.22 -9.52 10.17
CA ILE A 5 -3.60 -9.95 8.91
C ILE A 5 -4.26 -9.20 7.76
N TYR A 6 -3.44 -8.64 6.86
CA TYR A 6 -3.88 -7.94 5.65
C TYR A 6 -3.26 -8.60 4.43
N TRP A 7 -4.05 -8.77 3.35
CA TRP A 7 -3.54 -9.34 2.11
C TRP A 7 -4.29 -8.81 0.89
N SER A 8 -3.65 -8.92 -0.27
CA SER A 8 -4.27 -8.52 -1.53
C SER A 8 -5.15 -9.63 -2.10
N ARG A 9 -6.38 -9.27 -2.49
CA ARG A 9 -7.25 -10.13 -3.30
C ARG A 9 -7.28 -9.60 -4.73
N TRP A 10 -6.50 -10.26 -5.60
CA TRP A 10 -6.29 -9.86 -7.00
C TRP A 10 -7.44 -10.22 -7.93
N ARG A 11 -7.99 -11.44 -7.81
CA ARG A 11 -9.13 -11.88 -8.62
C ARG A 11 -10.41 -11.84 -7.79
N ARG A 12 -11.42 -11.16 -8.31
CA ARG A 12 -12.77 -11.16 -7.78
C ARG A 12 -13.70 -11.90 -8.75
N PRO A 13 -14.79 -12.53 -8.26
CA PRO A 13 -15.72 -13.28 -9.11
C PRO A 13 -16.30 -12.43 -10.25
N ASP A 14 -16.46 -11.12 -10.01
CA ASP A 14 -16.75 -10.13 -11.03
C ASP A 14 -15.46 -9.38 -11.39
N ASN A 15 -15.03 -9.52 -12.65
CA ASN A 15 -13.81 -8.91 -13.19
C ASN A 15 -13.91 -7.38 -13.29
N ASN A 16 -15.09 -6.78 -13.13
CA ASN A 16 -15.25 -5.33 -13.07
C ASN A 16 -15.01 -4.74 -11.68
N LEU A 17 -14.84 -5.59 -10.65
CA LEU A 17 -14.54 -5.11 -9.30
C LEU A 17 -13.04 -4.82 -9.15
N PRO A 18 -12.68 -3.78 -8.39
CA PRO A 18 -11.29 -3.46 -8.14
C PRO A 18 -10.58 -4.58 -7.36
N GLN A 19 -9.26 -4.61 -7.51
CA GLN A 19 -8.39 -5.29 -6.55
C GLN A 19 -8.59 -4.68 -5.17
N VAL A 20 -8.69 -5.50 -4.13
CA VAL A 20 -8.91 -5.01 -2.76
C VAL A 20 -7.87 -5.55 -1.80
N ILE A 21 -7.67 -4.82 -0.70
CA ILE A 21 -7.00 -5.34 0.48
C ILE A 21 -8.07 -5.93 1.39
N MET A 22 -7.88 -7.20 1.75
CA MET A 22 -8.71 -7.90 2.73
C MET A 22 -8.03 -7.87 4.09
N TYR A 23 -8.79 -8.00 5.16
CA TYR A 23 -8.26 -8.15 6.51
C TYR A 23 -9.07 -9.13 7.37
N ILE A 24 -8.39 -9.68 8.38
CA ILE A 24 -8.99 -10.38 9.53
C ILE A 24 -8.31 -9.91 10.80
N LYS A 25 -9.02 -10.00 11.92
CA LYS A 25 -8.49 -9.75 13.25
C LYS A 25 -8.78 -10.91 14.20
N LYS A 26 -7.90 -11.12 15.16
CA LYS A 26 -8.10 -12.09 16.23
C LYS A 26 -8.89 -11.46 17.37
N LEU A 27 -10.01 -12.08 17.70
CA LEU A 27 -10.89 -11.68 18.78
C LEU A 27 -10.29 -12.08 20.14
N ALA A 28 -10.79 -11.46 21.21
CA ALA A 28 -10.36 -11.75 22.58
C ALA A 28 -10.51 -13.23 22.99
N ASN A 29 -11.43 -13.96 22.35
CA ASN A 29 -11.62 -15.40 22.56
C ASN A 29 -10.65 -16.28 21.73
N GLY A 30 -9.65 -15.68 21.09
CA GLY A 30 -8.66 -16.36 20.26
C GLY A 30 -9.12 -16.75 18.85
N LYS A 31 -10.39 -16.54 18.50
CA LYS A 31 -10.92 -16.84 17.16
C LYS A 31 -10.63 -15.69 16.18
N TRP A 32 -10.43 -16.02 14.93
CA TRP A 32 -10.32 -15.03 13.85
C TRP A 32 -11.70 -14.62 13.34
N THR A 33 -11.84 -13.36 12.92
CA THR A 33 -13.02 -12.90 12.18
C THR A 33 -13.09 -13.53 10.80
N ILE A 34 -14.27 -13.46 10.17
CA ILE A 34 -14.36 -13.74 8.73
C ILE A 34 -13.61 -12.65 7.94
N PRO A 35 -13.04 -12.96 6.76
CA PRO A 35 -12.39 -11.98 5.91
C PRO A 35 -13.33 -10.86 5.45
N GLU A 36 -12.89 -9.61 5.64
CA GLU A 36 -13.60 -8.40 5.21
C GLU A 36 -12.68 -7.53 4.34
N ILE A 37 -13.26 -6.62 3.55
CA ILE A 37 -12.46 -5.61 2.85
C ILE A 37 -11.92 -4.64 3.91
N ALA A 38 -10.63 -4.32 3.86
CA ALA A 38 -10.01 -3.36 4.77
C ALA A 38 -10.76 -2.01 4.67
N PRO A 39 -10.97 -1.30 5.79
CA PRO A 39 -11.84 -0.11 5.82
C PRO A 39 -11.32 1.03 4.93
N PHE A 40 -10.04 1.03 4.61
CA PHE A 40 -9.40 1.98 3.72
C PHE A 40 -9.37 1.53 2.25
N SER A 41 -9.90 0.35 1.88
CA SER A 41 -9.85 -0.24 0.53
C SER A 41 -11.25 -0.48 -0.06
N GLY A 42 -11.33 -0.83 -1.35
CA GLY A 42 -12.58 -1.28 -1.99
C GLY A 42 -13.18 -0.32 -3.02
N VAL A 43 -12.71 0.93 -3.08
CA VAL A 43 -13.22 1.95 -4.02
C VAL A 43 -12.46 1.90 -5.35
N VAL A 44 -11.15 1.68 -5.29
CA VAL A 44 -10.25 1.53 -6.45
C VAL A 44 -9.32 0.35 -6.23
N SER A 45 -8.54 -0.02 -7.24
CA SER A 45 -7.53 -1.06 -7.06
C SER A 45 -6.47 -0.66 -6.04
N ASP A 46 -6.37 -1.45 -4.98
CA ASP A 46 -5.35 -1.35 -3.92
C ASP A 46 -4.64 -2.68 -3.71
N GLY A 47 -3.37 -2.66 -3.30
CA GLY A 47 -2.67 -3.89 -2.96
C GLY A 47 -1.30 -3.74 -2.34
N GLY A 48 -0.64 -4.88 -2.10
CA GLY A 48 0.66 -4.98 -1.48
C GLY A 48 0.72 -4.31 -0.09
N PRO A 49 -0.19 -4.63 0.85
CA PRO A 49 -0.15 -4.06 2.19
C PRO A 49 1.12 -4.50 2.93
N VAL A 50 1.80 -3.55 3.59
CA VAL A 50 2.94 -3.81 4.45
C VAL A 50 2.89 -2.89 5.67
N PHE A 51 3.13 -3.42 6.85
CA PHE A 51 3.26 -2.62 8.06
C PHE A 51 4.65 -2.02 8.17
N ASN A 52 4.75 -0.84 8.79
CA ASN A 52 6.02 -0.44 9.40
C ASN A 52 6.31 -1.31 10.64
N LEU A 53 7.55 -1.26 11.13
CA LEU A 53 7.98 -2.10 12.25
C LEU A 53 7.13 -1.90 13.52
N LYS A 54 6.64 -0.68 13.74
CA LYS A 54 5.80 -0.34 14.90
C LYS A 54 4.34 -0.82 14.75
N GLY A 55 3.88 -1.14 13.54
CA GLY A 55 2.50 -1.54 13.26
C GLY A 55 1.48 -0.39 13.36
N ASP A 56 1.94 0.86 13.47
CA ASP A 56 1.09 2.05 13.52
C ASP A 56 0.90 2.72 12.14
N LYS A 57 1.61 2.24 11.11
CA LYS A 57 1.36 2.60 9.71
C LYS A 57 1.29 1.35 8.83
N LEU A 58 0.37 1.37 7.87
CA LEU A 58 0.27 0.36 6.82
C LEU A 58 0.38 1.04 5.46
N PHE A 59 1.35 0.62 4.66
CA PHE A 59 1.66 1.12 3.33
C PHE A 59 1.14 0.16 2.28
N PHE A 60 0.73 0.67 1.14
CA PHE A 60 0.15 -0.10 0.05
C PHE A 60 0.19 0.70 -1.26
N TYR A 61 0.06 0.03 -2.40
CA TYR A 61 -0.07 0.70 -3.69
C TYR A 61 -1.54 0.91 -4.04
N SER A 62 -1.87 2.01 -4.73
CA SER A 62 -3.25 2.37 -5.07
C SER A 62 -3.39 3.15 -6.38
N LYS A 63 -4.57 3.02 -7.00
CA LYS A 63 -5.00 3.80 -8.17
C LYS A 63 -5.90 5.01 -7.85
N ARG A 64 -5.98 5.46 -6.59
CA ARG A 64 -6.93 6.54 -6.16
C ARG A 64 -6.81 7.84 -6.97
N ASP A 65 -5.60 8.22 -7.37
CA ASP A 65 -5.32 9.47 -8.09
C ASP A 65 -4.96 9.27 -9.56
N CYS A 66 -5.19 8.08 -10.14
CA CYS A 66 -4.96 7.87 -11.56
C CYS A 66 -6.07 8.54 -12.38
N ASN A 67 -5.74 9.57 -13.16
CA ASN A 67 -6.68 10.11 -14.15
C ASN A 67 -7.02 9.05 -15.21
N ARG A 68 -8.28 8.95 -15.64
CA ARG A 68 -8.74 7.95 -16.63
C ARG A 68 -8.01 8.00 -17.98
N ASN A 69 -7.36 9.12 -18.30
CA ASN A 69 -6.64 9.34 -19.56
C ASN A 69 -5.12 9.08 -19.44
N GLU A 70 -4.62 8.85 -18.24
CA GLU A 70 -3.22 8.49 -17.97
C GLU A 70 -3.20 7.01 -17.59
N VAL A 71 -2.46 6.19 -18.34
CA VAL A 71 -2.34 4.75 -18.09
C VAL A 71 -2.04 4.52 -16.60
N PRO A 72 -2.86 3.74 -15.87
CA PRO A 72 -2.91 3.89 -14.42
C PRO A 72 -1.61 3.45 -13.77
N GLN A 73 -0.87 4.43 -13.26
CA GLN A 73 0.31 4.22 -12.46
C GLN A 73 -0.09 4.17 -11.01
N ASN A 74 0.07 2.99 -10.42
CA ASN A 74 -0.11 2.83 -8.99
C ASN A 74 0.82 3.81 -8.28
N ASN A 75 0.33 4.47 -7.26
CA ASN A 75 1.13 5.29 -6.36
C ASN A 75 1.23 4.56 -5.01
N ILE A 76 2.24 4.88 -4.19
CA ILE A 76 2.32 4.39 -2.81
C ILE A 76 1.53 5.33 -1.88
N TRP A 77 0.72 4.71 -1.03
CA TRP A 77 -0.11 5.34 -0.01
C TRP A 77 0.13 4.67 1.33
N TYR A 78 -0.22 5.34 2.41
CA TYR A 78 -0.26 4.74 3.73
C TYR A 78 -1.48 5.19 4.52
N VAL A 79 -1.84 4.42 5.53
CA VAL A 79 -2.79 4.79 6.58
C VAL A 79 -2.10 4.72 7.93
N GLU A 80 -2.55 5.56 8.86
CA GLU A 80 -2.04 5.61 10.23
C GLU A 80 -3.09 5.08 11.20
N ARG A 81 -2.65 4.32 12.21
CA ARG A 81 -3.54 3.79 13.23
C ARG A 81 -4.00 4.91 14.17
N ARG A 82 -5.31 5.11 14.27
CA ARG A 82 -6.00 6.07 15.15
C ARG A 82 -6.91 5.32 16.12
N GLY A 83 -6.33 4.87 17.23
CA GLY A 83 -7.02 4.00 18.18
C GLY A 83 -7.33 2.63 17.55
N VAL A 84 -8.61 2.28 17.45
CA VAL A 84 -9.09 1.05 16.82
C VAL A 84 -9.30 1.18 15.31
N ASN A 85 -9.20 2.40 14.76
CA ASN A 85 -9.48 2.69 13.36
C ASN A 85 -8.20 3.07 12.60
N TRP A 86 -8.30 3.08 11.28
CA TRP A 86 -7.30 3.65 10.38
C TRP A 86 -7.67 5.10 10.03
N SER A 87 -6.68 5.93 9.73
CA SER A 87 -6.88 7.23 9.07
C SER A 87 -7.40 7.03 7.64
N ASP A 88 -7.77 8.13 7.00
CA ASP A 88 -7.89 8.17 5.55
C ASP A 88 -6.52 7.88 4.90
N PRO A 89 -6.48 7.29 3.69
CA PRO A 89 -5.25 7.09 2.94
C PRO A 89 -4.52 8.41 2.65
N VAL A 90 -3.22 8.43 2.93
CA VAL A 90 -2.32 9.54 2.64
C VAL A 90 -1.32 9.12 1.56
N LYS A 91 -1.22 9.91 0.49
CA LYS A 91 -0.26 9.69 -0.59
C LYS A 91 1.15 9.98 -0.09
N ILE A 92 2.11 9.09 -0.36
CA ILE A 92 3.51 9.38 -0.04
C ILE A 92 4.05 10.52 -0.94
N THR A 93 5.13 11.17 -0.52
CA THR A 93 5.72 12.33 -1.20
C THR A 93 5.85 12.14 -2.72
N SER A 94 5.74 13.24 -3.47
CA SER A 94 5.91 13.24 -4.93
C SER A 94 7.31 12.81 -5.39
N THR A 95 8.31 12.85 -4.50
CA THR A 95 9.67 12.32 -4.78
C THR A 95 9.68 10.81 -5.05
N ILE A 96 8.71 10.07 -4.50
CA ILE A 96 8.54 8.62 -4.73
C ILE A 96 7.47 8.38 -5.79
N ASN A 97 6.36 9.10 -5.66
CA ASN A 97 5.22 9.01 -6.57
C ASN A 97 5.48 9.86 -7.81
N THR A 98 6.22 9.29 -8.76
CA THR A 98 6.51 9.88 -10.07
C THR A 98 5.45 9.50 -11.10
N ASP A 99 5.58 10.01 -12.32
CA ASP A 99 4.80 9.58 -13.50
C ASP A 99 5.23 8.18 -14.00
N GLN A 100 5.54 7.28 -13.08
CA GLN A 100 5.74 5.85 -13.35
C GLN A 100 4.96 5.03 -12.34
N LEU A 101 4.80 3.73 -12.59
CA LEU A 101 4.16 2.84 -11.63
C LEU A 101 5.03 2.68 -10.38
N GLN A 102 4.46 2.81 -9.19
CA GLN A 102 5.04 2.36 -7.93
C GLN A 102 4.18 1.23 -7.33
N ALA A 103 4.78 0.07 -7.09
CA ALA A 103 4.07 -1.10 -6.56
C ALA A 103 4.91 -1.91 -5.58
N GLY A 104 4.26 -2.83 -4.87
CA GLY A 104 4.91 -3.75 -3.94
C GLY A 104 5.79 -3.06 -2.88
N PRO A 105 5.24 -2.11 -2.10
CA PRO A 105 6.02 -1.46 -1.05
C PRO A 105 6.49 -2.49 -0.03
N TYR A 106 7.71 -2.29 0.46
CA TYR A 106 8.29 -3.05 1.57
C TYR A 106 9.09 -2.10 2.47
N LEU A 107 8.95 -2.26 3.78
CA LEU A 107 9.67 -1.46 4.76
C LEU A 107 10.75 -2.28 5.43
N ALA A 108 11.98 -1.76 5.38
CA ALA A 108 13.05 -2.24 6.24
C ALA A 108 12.88 -1.73 7.68
N GLU A 109 13.59 -2.33 8.62
CA GLU A 109 13.51 -1.97 10.06
C GLU A 109 13.87 -0.50 10.33
N ASN A 110 14.73 0.10 9.49
CA ASN A 110 15.09 1.51 9.55
C ASN A 110 14.06 2.44 8.86
N ASN A 111 12.88 1.92 8.52
CA ASN A 111 11.82 2.57 7.73
C ASN A 111 12.19 2.93 6.30
N ASN A 112 13.36 2.52 5.78
CA ASN A 112 13.64 2.68 4.35
C ASN A 112 12.59 1.91 3.55
N LEU A 113 12.04 2.57 2.54
CA LEU A 113 10.98 2.02 1.70
C LEU A 113 11.61 1.51 0.40
N TYR A 114 11.32 0.26 0.10
CA TYR A 114 11.65 -0.41 -1.14
C TYR A 114 10.37 -0.61 -1.94
N PHE A 115 10.45 -0.45 -3.26
CA PHE A 115 9.29 -0.60 -4.12
C PHE A 115 9.72 -0.88 -5.56
N ILE A 116 8.78 -1.42 -6.33
CA ILE A 116 8.94 -1.65 -7.77
C ILE A 116 8.60 -0.36 -8.49
N ASN A 117 9.49 0.11 -9.36
CA ASN A 117 9.19 1.13 -10.36
C ASN A 117 9.53 0.66 -11.78
N TYR A 118 9.08 1.40 -12.80
CA TYR A 118 9.68 1.27 -14.13
C TYR A 118 10.99 2.05 -14.18
N ARG A 119 11.93 1.68 -15.05
CA ARG A 119 13.10 2.52 -15.34
C ARG A 119 12.77 3.51 -16.44
N GLU A 120 13.01 4.81 -16.20
CA GLU A 120 12.96 5.85 -17.25
C GLU A 120 13.85 5.48 -18.45
N LEU A 121 15.07 5.00 -18.16
CA LEU A 121 16.06 4.67 -19.19
C LEU A 121 15.83 3.30 -19.89
N SER A 122 14.77 2.57 -19.53
CA SER A 122 14.44 1.28 -20.16
C SER A 122 12.95 0.99 -20.08
N PRO A 123 12.14 1.60 -20.97
CA PRO A 123 10.69 1.41 -21.01
C PRO A 123 10.31 -0.08 -20.97
N GLY A 124 9.38 -0.43 -20.08
CA GLY A 124 8.91 -1.81 -19.90
C GLY A 124 9.75 -2.68 -18.97
N LYS A 125 10.91 -2.22 -18.50
CA LYS A 125 11.70 -2.94 -17.46
C LYS A 125 11.37 -2.40 -16.08
N MET A 126 10.94 -3.30 -15.20
CA MET A 126 10.78 -3.03 -13.77
C MET A 126 12.15 -3.02 -13.07
N ALA A 127 12.30 -2.17 -12.06
CA ALA A 127 13.44 -2.13 -11.16
C ALA A 127 12.96 -2.07 -9.71
N LEU A 128 13.85 -2.48 -8.81
CA LEU A 128 13.70 -2.24 -7.38
C LEU A 128 14.33 -0.88 -7.08
N ALA A 129 13.53 0.03 -6.54
CA ALA A 129 13.96 1.33 -6.03
C ALA A 129 14.02 1.28 -4.49
N ARG A 130 14.84 2.18 -3.91
CA ARG A 130 14.96 2.37 -2.47
C ARG A 130 14.95 3.86 -2.17
N THR A 131 14.15 4.29 -1.22
CA THR A 131 14.24 5.61 -0.61
C THR A 131 14.61 5.49 0.86
N GLU A 132 15.39 6.46 1.35
CA GLU A 132 15.78 6.52 2.76
C GLU A 132 14.74 7.30 3.56
N TYR A 133 14.58 6.93 4.83
CA TYR A 133 13.74 7.66 5.78
C TYR A 133 14.61 8.48 6.72
N VAL A 134 14.59 9.80 6.57
CA VAL A 134 15.45 10.74 7.29
C VAL A 134 14.57 11.86 7.85
N ASP A 135 14.72 12.16 9.14
CA ASP A 135 14.00 13.25 9.84
C ASP A 135 12.48 13.27 9.62
N GLY A 136 11.87 12.09 9.57
CA GLY A 136 10.41 11.95 9.44
C GLY A 136 9.89 11.91 8.00
N THR A 137 10.76 12.08 6.99
CA THR A 137 10.40 12.13 5.58
C THR A 137 11.20 11.14 4.74
N TYR A 138 10.70 10.84 3.54
CA TYR A 138 11.40 10.04 2.55
C TYR A 138 12.19 10.91 1.58
N THR A 139 13.40 10.48 1.24
CA THR A 139 14.27 11.14 0.24
C THR A 139 13.84 10.84 -1.19
N THR A 140 14.55 11.39 -2.18
CA THR A 140 14.44 10.90 -3.56
C THR A 140 15.15 9.54 -3.66
N PRO A 141 14.57 8.55 -4.37
CA PRO A 141 15.20 7.25 -4.63
C PRO A 141 16.49 7.30 -5.47
#